data_AF-A0A957MY41-F1
#
_entry.id   AF-A0A957MY41-F1
#
_cell.length_a   1.000
_cell.length_b   1.000
_cell.length_c   1.000
_cell.angle_alpha   90.00
_cell.angle_beta   90.00
_cell.angle_gamma   90.00
#
_symmetry.space_group_name_H-M   'P 1'
#
loop_
_entity.id
_entity.type
_entity.pdbx_description
1 polymer ?
#
loop_
_entity_poly.entity_id
_entity_poly.type
_entity_poly.pdbx_seq_one_letter_code
_entity_poly.pdbx_strand_id
1 'polypeptide(L)'
;AVIGDYGFGKSHFIELAARRALRENFLVAGASLDLVEVPPGKAHKIYEALVTALRYPDTQRRGLLPLVEKALARPAVISEFVRLCPREVKECPLAAALLALQDCPSQSALEAIVAWLSGQTKPQPDMKICLKRPPRLYITGENARQYSYLLTGISLLATLVGYTGMAVLIDESEHYSLLRTMQRERADSFFQSMIVSSLGLNNGRIDPRSIPDHNRVEYPVSYTSEPHLFFLFALTESADRMPVGTWLAPSHLVRLDDRFIEKDIREFYSTLLRYHALAYDYTPAADRYADAAAVAPGLLARALAQHRINLRELIRSAVTTCDLLYLYADYTADAMIGELKAGLKV
;
A
#
# COMPACT_ATOMS: atom_id res chain seq x y z
N ALA A 1 8.02 7.12 -2.47
CA ALA A 1 6.90 7.77 -1.77
C ALA A 1 6.07 8.57 -2.75
N VAL A 2 4.77 8.73 -2.49
CA VAL A 2 3.84 9.59 -3.23
C VAL A 2 3.48 10.77 -2.36
N ILE A 3 3.62 11.98 -2.89
CA ILE A 3 3.38 13.24 -2.18
C ILE A 3 2.32 14.02 -2.96
N GLY A 4 1.31 14.58 -2.30
CA GLY A 4 0.33 15.45 -2.97
C GLY A 4 -0.89 15.75 -2.09
N ASP A 5 -1.54 16.90 -2.26
CA ASP A 5 -2.52 17.38 -1.29
C ASP A 5 -3.81 16.55 -1.19
N TYR A 6 -4.69 16.94 -0.27
CA TYR A 6 -5.96 16.24 -0.07
C TYR A 6 -6.78 16.28 -1.36
N GLY A 7 -7.24 15.11 -1.81
CA GLY A 7 -7.99 14.97 -3.07
C GLY A 7 -7.13 14.78 -4.33
N PHE A 8 -5.79 14.85 -4.28
CA PHE A 8 -4.91 14.73 -5.46
C PHE A 8 -4.72 13.29 -5.98
N GLY A 9 -5.59 12.35 -5.59
CA GLY A 9 -5.57 10.98 -6.12
C GLY A 9 -4.54 10.02 -5.51
N LYS A 10 -3.91 10.33 -4.37
CA LYS A 10 -2.93 9.46 -3.66
C LYS A 10 -3.40 8.01 -3.48
N SER A 11 -4.56 7.81 -2.88
CA SER A 11 -5.17 6.49 -2.68
C SER A 11 -5.46 5.76 -3.99
N HIS A 12 -5.82 6.51 -5.03
CA HIS A 12 -6.03 5.96 -6.37
C HIS A 12 -4.71 5.51 -7.00
N PHE A 13 -3.62 6.27 -6.83
CA PHE A 13 -2.27 5.87 -7.25
C PHE A 13 -1.82 4.58 -6.53
N ILE A 14 -2.08 4.45 -5.23
CA ILE A 14 -1.81 3.24 -4.46
C ILE A 14 -2.60 2.03 -5.00
N GLU A 15 -3.90 2.16 -5.26
CA GLU A 15 -4.72 1.08 -5.82
C GLU A 15 -4.32 0.72 -7.27
N LEU A 16 -3.88 1.70 -8.08
CA LEU A 16 -3.29 1.43 -9.39
C LEU A 16 -1.97 0.66 -9.28
N ALA A 17 -1.10 1.04 -8.32
CA ALA A 17 0.14 0.31 -8.03
C ALA A 17 -0.14 -1.12 -7.55
N ALA A 18 -1.15 -1.32 -6.68
CA ALA A 18 -1.62 -2.63 -6.24
C ALA A 18 -2.05 -3.51 -7.43
N ARG A 19 -2.88 -2.97 -8.34
CA ARG A 19 -3.33 -3.67 -9.54
C ARG A 19 -2.18 -4.01 -10.49
N ARG A 20 -1.21 -3.10 -10.65
CA ARG A 20 -0.01 -3.35 -11.46
C ARG A 20 0.85 -4.44 -10.86
N ALA A 21 1.12 -4.39 -9.55
CA ALA A 21 1.91 -5.39 -8.82
C ALA A 21 1.31 -6.81 -8.96
N LEU A 22 0.00 -6.96 -8.78
CA LEU A 22 -0.68 -8.26 -8.98
C LEU A 22 -0.55 -8.77 -10.43
N ARG A 23 -0.64 -7.90 -11.44
CA ARG A 23 -0.43 -8.30 -12.85
C ARG A 23 1.01 -8.74 -13.13
N GLU A 24 1.98 -8.15 -12.45
CA GLU A 24 3.41 -8.50 -12.53
C GLU A 24 3.79 -9.64 -11.55
N ASN A 25 2.82 -10.42 -11.08
CA ASN A 25 3.01 -11.60 -10.21
C ASN A 25 3.68 -11.30 -8.85
N PHE A 26 3.51 -10.08 -8.33
CA PHE A 26 3.84 -9.75 -6.93
C PHE A 26 2.67 -10.06 -6.00
N LEU A 27 2.98 -10.43 -4.75
CA LEU A 27 2.02 -10.34 -3.65
C LEU A 27 1.80 -8.88 -3.27
N VAL A 28 0.61 -8.52 -2.79
CA VAL A 28 0.31 -7.15 -2.35
C VAL A 28 -0.18 -7.13 -0.91
N ALA A 29 0.57 -6.46 -0.03
CA ALA A 29 0.19 -6.14 1.33
C ALA A 29 -0.20 -4.66 1.39
N GLY A 30 -1.46 -4.35 1.68
CA GLY A 30 -1.97 -2.97 1.75
C GLY A 30 -2.48 -2.63 3.14
N ALA A 31 -2.12 -1.47 3.67
CA ALA A 31 -2.66 -0.94 4.92
C ALA A 31 -2.96 0.56 4.80
N SER A 32 -4.06 1.00 5.41
CA SER A 32 -4.29 2.42 5.70
C SER A 32 -3.86 2.65 7.14
N LEU A 33 -3.12 3.74 7.41
CA LEU A 33 -2.81 4.12 8.78
C LEU A 33 -3.97 4.92 9.38
N ASP A 34 -4.17 4.80 10.68
CA ASP A 34 -5.11 5.62 11.45
C ASP A 34 -4.62 5.68 12.92
N LEU A 35 -5.23 6.51 13.77
CA LEU A 35 -4.76 6.66 15.17
C LEU A 35 -5.27 5.59 16.15
N VAL A 36 -6.23 4.75 15.75
CA VAL A 36 -6.96 3.81 16.61
C VAL A 36 -6.60 2.35 16.30
N GLU A 37 -6.84 1.88 15.07
CA GLU A 37 -6.67 0.50 14.64
C GLU A 37 -5.23 0.21 14.20
N VAL A 38 -4.65 1.08 13.36
CA VAL A 38 -3.30 0.93 12.78
C VAL A 38 -2.39 2.16 13.06
N PRO A 39 -2.03 2.45 14.32
CA PRO A 39 -1.22 3.63 14.66
C PRO A 39 0.18 3.61 14.03
N PRO A 40 0.64 4.67 13.35
CA PRO A 40 1.96 4.69 12.70
C PRO A 40 3.14 4.45 13.67
N GLY A 41 2.98 4.82 14.95
CA GLY A 41 3.97 4.55 16.00
C GLY A 41 3.94 3.13 16.60
N LYS A 42 3.17 2.19 16.02
CA LYS A 42 3.06 0.79 16.47
C LYS A 42 3.35 -0.18 15.30
N ALA A 43 4.63 -0.44 15.03
CA ALA A 43 5.08 -1.33 13.94
C ALA A 43 4.37 -2.70 13.95
N HIS A 44 4.09 -3.29 15.12
CA HIS A 44 3.36 -4.56 15.22
C HIS A 44 1.93 -4.50 14.66
N LYS A 45 1.23 -3.36 14.76
CA LYS A 45 -0.11 -3.16 14.19
C LYS A 45 -0.07 -2.93 12.69
N ILE A 46 0.91 -2.17 12.20
CA ILE A 46 1.12 -2.00 10.76
C ILE A 46 1.40 -3.36 10.11
N TYR A 47 2.28 -4.17 10.73
CA TYR A 47 2.57 -5.53 10.30
C TYR A 47 1.33 -6.44 10.31
N GLU A 48 0.57 -6.45 11.41
CA GLU A 48 -0.65 -7.26 11.54
C GLU A 48 -1.68 -6.91 10.44
N ALA A 49 -1.89 -5.62 10.17
CA ALA A 49 -2.75 -5.15 9.09
C ALA A 49 -2.23 -5.59 7.71
N LEU A 50 -0.95 -5.34 7.41
CA LEU A 50 -0.31 -5.68 6.13
C LEU A 50 -0.38 -7.18 5.82
N VAL A 51 -0.03 -8.03 6.79
CA VAL A 51 0.01 -9.49 6.59
C VAL A 51 -1.40 -10.09 6.53
N THR A 52 -2.36 -9.55 7.29
CA THR A 52 -3.77 -9.96 7.19
C THR A 52 -4.41 -9.54 5.86
N ALA A 53 -4.04 -8.36 5.34
CA ALA A 53 -4.51 -7.83 4.07
C ALA A 53 -3.77 -8.38 2.82
N LEU A 54 -2.84 -9.33 3.00
CA LEU A 54 -2.03 -9.89 1.91
C LEU A 54 -2.92 -10.49 0.80
N ARG A 55 -2.70 -10.05 -0.44
CA ARG A 55 -3.41 -10.46 -1.67
C ARG A 55 -2.45 -11.18 -2.62
N TYR A 56 -3.01 -12.11 -3.38
CA TYR A 56 -2.31 -12.97 -4.32
C TYR A 56 -2.78 -12.72 -5.77
N PRO A 57 -1.91 -12.92 -6.78
CA PRO A 57 -2.29 -12.76 -8.18
C PRO A 57 -3.15 -13.93 -8.70
N ASP A 58 -3.04 -15.11 -8.09
CA ASP A 58 -3.60 -16.39 -8.57
C ASP A 58 -4.72 -16.95 -7.67
N THR A 59 -5.05 -16.30 -6.55
CA THR A 59 -6.15 -16.72 -5.67
C THR A 59 -6.86 -15.54 -5.01
N GLN A 60 -8.16 -15.73 -4.71
CA GLN A 60 -8.98 -14.76 -3.96
C GLN A 60 -8.80 -14.89 -2.44
N ARG A 61 -8.10 -15.94 -1.95
CA ARG A 61 -7.74 -16.08 -0.54
C ARG A 61 -6.82 -14.93 -0.12
N ARG A 62 -6.86 -14.57 1.16
CA ARG A 62 -6.05 -13.49 1.77
C ARG A 62 -5.30 -13.99 2.99
N GLY A 63 -4.40 -13.15 3.51
CA GLY A 63 -3.60 -13.47 4.68
C GLY A 63 -2.38 -14.34 4.33
N LEU A 64 -1.58 -14.73 5.33
CA LEU A 64 -0.34 -15.47 5.12
C LEU A 64 -0.54 -16.97 4.78
N LEU A 65 -1.72 -17.53 5.08
CA LEU A 65 -2.00 -18.97 4.98
C LEU A 65 -1.71 -19.58 3.58
N PRO A 66 -2.15 -19.00 2.45
CA PRO A 66 -1.89 -19.57 1.12
C PRO A 66 -0.40 -19.62 0.75
N LEU A 67 0.42 -18.70 1.27
CA LEU A 67 1.88 -18.73 1.05
C LEU A 67 2.53 -19.86 1.84
N VAL A 68 2.12 -20.06 3.09
CA VAL A 68 2.66 -21.11 3.96
C VAL A 68 2.26 -22.50 3.44
N GLU A 69 1.02 -22.70 3.00
CA GLU A 69 0.58 -23.95 2.35
C GLU A 69 1.43 -24.28 1.12
N LYS A 70 1.70 -23.29 0.25
CA LYS A 70 2.56 -23.48 -0.94
C LYS A 70 4.02 -23.78 -0.60
N ALA A 71 4.54 -23.22 0.50
CA ALA A 71 5.88 -23.55 0.99
C ALA A 71 5.94 -24.97 1.57
N LEU A 72 4.94 -25.38 2.37
CA LEU A 72 4.84 -26.73 2.94
C LEU A 72 4.69 -27.82 1.86
N ALA A 73 4.00 -27.52 0.75
CA ALA A 73 3.93 -28.40 -0.42
C ALA A 73 5.29 -28.60 -1.14
N ARG A 74 6.34 -27.84 -0.79
CA ARG A 74 7.67 -27.91 -1.40
C ARG A 74 8.78 -27.91 -0.32
N PRO A 75 9.08 -29.05 0.33
CA PRO A 75 10.12 -29.17 1.36
C PRO A 75 11.46 -28.47 1.05
N ALA A 76 11.93 -28.53 -0.20
CA ALA A 76 13.17 -27.88 -0.63
C ALA A 76 13.13 -26.33 -0.49
N VAL A 77 11.96 -25.71 -0.67
CA VAL A 77 11.77 -24.25 -0.47
C VAL A 77 11.98 -23.87 1.00
N ILE A 78 11.50 -24.70 1.93
CA ILE A 78 11.70 -24.46 3.37
C ILE A 78 13.17 -24.62 3.73
N SER A 79 13.85 -25.67 3.24
CA SER A 79 15.28 -25.86 3.47
C SER A 79 16.12 -24.70 2.93
N GLU A 80 15.81 -24.19 1.74
CA GLU A 80 16.51 -23.04 1.15
C GLU A 80 16.21 -21.73 1.89
N PHE A 81 14.95 -21.48 2.27
CA PHE A 81 14.56 -20.32 3.08
C PHE A 81 15.30 -20.30 4.43
N VAL A 82 15.39 -21.45 5.10
CA VAL A 82 16.14 -21.63 6.35
C VAL A 82 17.64 -21.43 6.14
N ARG A 83 18.21 -21.90 5.02
CA ARG A 83 19.63 -21.70 4.66
C ARG A 83 19.97 -20.21 4.46
N LEU A 84 19.03 -19.43 3.92
CA LEU A 84 19.17 -17.99 3.72
C LEU A 84 18.88 -17.15 4.98
N CYS A 85 18.48 -17.78 6.09
CA CYS A 85 18.19 -17.09 7.35
C CYS A 85 19.49 -16.54 7.98
N PRO A 86 19.62 -15.21 8.21
CA PRO A 86 20.82 -14.61 8.81
C PRO A 86 20.86 -14.72 10.34
N ARG A 87 19.90 -15.45 10.93
CA ARG A 87 19.75 -15.67 12.37
C ARG A 87 19.70 -17.16 12.69
N GLU A 88 19.98 -17.51 13.94
CA GLU A 88 19.67 -18.84 14.43
C GLU A 88 18.18 -19.18 14.22
N VAL A 89 17.93 -20.36 13.69
CA VAL A 89 16.59 -20.88 13.36
C VAL A 89 15.64 -20.79 14.54
N LYS A 90 16.12 -21.08 15.75
CA LYS A 90 15.33 -21.07 17.00
C LYS A 90 14.93 -19.68 17.47
N GLU A 91 15.53 -18.62 16.92
CA GLU A 91 15.22 -17.23 17.23
C GLU A 91 14.43 -16.53 16.12
N CYS A 92 14.54 -17.01 14.88
CA CYS A 92 13.81 -16.48 13.74
C CYS A 92 12.35 -16.98 13.75
N PRO A 93 11.33 -16.09 13.87
CA PRO A 93 9.93 -16.51 13.93
C PRO A 93 9.48 -17.31 12.70
N LEU A 94 9.86 -16.88 11.50
CA LEU A 94 9.48 -17.52 10.23
C LEU A 94 10.16 -18.90 10.05
N ALA A 95 11.47 -18.98 10.28
CA ALA A 95 12.21 -20.24 10.11
C ALA A 95 11.80 -21.30 11.14
N ALA A 96 11.63 -20.91 12.41
CA ALA A 96 11.13 -21.81 13.45
C ALA A 96 9.72 -22.34 13.14
N ALA A 97 8.83 -21.47 12.63
CA ALA A 97 7.47 -21.85 12.27
C ALA A 97 7.42 -22.83 11.09
N LEU A 98 8.11 -22.54 9.98
CA LEU A 98 8.05 -23.36 8.78
C LEU A 98 8.59 -24.77 9.02
N LEU A 99 9.70 -24.91 9.76
CA LEU A 99 10.22 -26.23 10.14
C LEU A 99 9.28 -26.96 11.11
N ALA A 100 8.74 -26.28 12.12
CA ALA A 100 7.80 -26.90 13.05
C ALA A 100 6.52 -27.39 12.35
N LEU A 101 6.08 -26.71 11.28
CA LEU A 101 4.94 -27.13 10.45
C LEU A 101 5.29 -28.24 9.47
N GLN A 102 6.52 -28.27 8.94
CA GLN A 102 6.99 -29.31 8.02
C GLN A 102 6.94 -30.70 8.68
N ASP A 103 7.29 -30.80 9.95
CA ASP A 103 7.29 -32.05 10.72
C ASP A 103 5.92 -32.38 11.37
N CYS A 104 4.89 -31.54 11.18
CA CYS A 104 3.67 -31.58 11.99
C CYS A 104 2.38 -31.38 11.16
N PRO A 105 1.67 -32.46 10.80
CA PRO A 105 0.51 -32.42 9.89
C PRO A 105 -0.80 -31.93 10.55
N SER A 106 -0.74 -31.11 11.59
CA SER A 106 -1.92 -30.63 12.33
C SER A 106 -2.48 -29.33 11.74
N GLN A 107 -3.68 -29.39 11.17
CA GLN A 107 -4.37 -28.23 10.58
C GLN A 107 -4.66 -27.13 11.62
N SER A 108 -5.08 -27.46 12.84
CA SER A 108 -5.35 -26.44 13.86
C SER A 108 -4.08 -25.74 14.34
N ALA A 109 -2.96 -26.48 14.38
CA ALA A 109 -1.66 -25.90 14.68
C ALA A 109 -1.12 -25.04 13.52
N LEU A 110 -1.39 -25.41 12.26
CA LEU A 110 -1.11 -24.58 11.08
C LEU A 110 -1.83 -23.23 11.18
N GLU A 111 -3.14 -23.24 11.41
CA GLU A 111 -3.93 -22.02 11.54
C GLU A 111 -3.48 -21.17 12.74
N ALA A 112 -3.21 -21.78 13.90
CA ALA A 112 -2.69 -21.11 15.08
C ALA A 112 -1.29 -20.48 14.87
N ILE A 113 -0.38 -21.19 14.20
CA ILE A 113 0.97 -20.68 13.88
C ILE A 113 0.89 -19.56 12.85
N VAL A 114 0.05 -19.68 11.83
CA VAL A 114 -0.15 -18.64 10.81
C VAL A 114 -0.79 -17.39 11.42
N ALA A 115 -1.76 -17.53 12.32
CA ALA A 115 -2.35 -16.42 13.05
C ALA A 115 -1.29 -15.69 13.90
N TRP A 116 -0.46 -16.44 14.64
CA TRP A 116 0.66 -15.89 15.41
C TRP A 116 1.68 -15.17 14.51
N LEU A 117 2.13 -15.79 13.41
CA LEU A 117 3.01 -15.18 12.42
C LEU A 117 2.41 -13.93 11.77
N SER A 118 1.08 -13.84 11.67
CA SER A 118 0.37 -12.66 11.17
C SER A 118 0.25 -11.54 12.20
N GLY A 119 0.92 -11.64 13.36
CA GLY A 119 0.97 -10.59 14.39
C GLY A 119 0.00 -10.79 15.55
N GLN A 120 -0.81 -11.86 15.57
CA GLN A 120 -1.68 -12.16 16.70
C GLN A 120 -0.86 -12.72 17.87
N THR A 121 -0.30 -11.82 18.69
CA THR A 121 0.67 -12.18 19.74
C THR A 121 0.09 -12.91 20.96
N LYS A 122 -1.22 -13.19 20.99
CA LYS A 122 -1.85 -14.05 22.00
C LYS A 122 -1.55 -15.52 21.64
N PRO A 123 -0.77 -16.27 22.44
CA PRO A 123 -0.43 -17.64 22.11
C PRO A 123 -1.66 -18.55 22.22
N GLN A 124 -2.10 -19.11 21.10
CA GLN A 124 -3.15 -20.13 21.08
C GLN A 124 -2.60 -21.46 21.63
N PRO A 125 -3.42 -22.30 22.30
CA PRO A 125 -2.96 -23.58 22.86
C PRO A 125 -2.45 -24.53 21.77
N ASP A 126 -3.16 -24.61 20.64
CA ASP A 126 -2.88 -25.51 19.52
C ASP A 126 -1.53 -25.27 18.84
N MET A 127 -1.02 -24.03 18.89
CA MET A 127 0.33 -23.69 18.42
C MET A 127 1.41 -24.56 19.10
N LYS A 128 1.21 -24.94 20.37
CA LYS A 128 2.17 -25.75 21.14
C LYS A 128 2.26 -27.21 20.71
N ILE A 129 1.32 -27.69 19.90
CA ILE A 129 1.34 -29.05 19.33
C ILE A 129 2.60 -29.22 18.47
N CYS A 130 2.84 -28.27 17.56
CA CYS A 130 4.02 -28.26 16.69
C CYS A 130 5.16 -27.38 17.25
N LEU A 131 4.85 -26.15 17.69
CA LEU A 131 5.83 -25.14 18.10
C LEU A 131 5.84 -24.94 19.63
N LYS A 132 6.56 -25.82 20.33
CA LYS A 132 6.62 -25.85 21.81
C LYS A 132 7.21 -24.58 22.46
N ARG A 133 8.12 -23.90 21.77
CA ARG A 133 8.82 -22.68 22.24
C ARG A 133 8.89 -21.65 21.10
N PRO A 134 7.80 -20.93 20.80
CA PRO A 134 7.83 -19.89 19.76
C PRO A 134 8.79 -18.76 20.15
N PRO A 135 9.55 -18.20 19.18
CA PRO A 135 10.21 -16.91 19.33
C PRO A 135 9.26 -15.80 19.80
N ARG A 136 9.79 -14.72 20.37
CA ARG A 136 8.95 -13.60 20.84
C ARG A 136 8.73 -12.58 19.73
N LEU A 137 7.46 -12.32 19.42
CA LEU A 137 7.03 -11.12 18.68
C LEU A 137 6.84 -9.99 19.69
N TYR A 138 7.66 -8.94 19.61
CA TYR A 138 7.68 -7.86 20.59
C TYR A 138 6.61 -6.82 20.23
N ILE A 139 5.65 -6.59 21.13
CA ILE A 139 4.59 -5.56 20.96
C ILE A 139 4.97 -4.20 21.55
N THR A 140 5.94 -4.18 22.47
CA THR A 140 6.44 -2.99 23.18
C THR A 140 7.94 -2.84 22.98
N GLY A 141 8.47 -1.64 23.26
CA GLY A 141 9.86 -1.29 22.98
C GLY A 141 10.10 -0.98 21.50
N GLU A 142 11.37 -0.94 21.12
CA GLU A 142 11.77 -0.70 19.73
C GLU A 142 11.73 -2.03 18.97
N ASN A 143 10.79 -2.13 18.04
CA ASN A 143 10.47 -3.38 17.33
C ASN A 143 10.34 -3.18 15.80
N ALA A 144 10.63 -1.98 15.30
CA ALA A 144 10.62 -1.65 13.88
C ALA A 144 11.43 -2.63 13.02
N ARG A 145 12.68 -2.91 13.43
CA ARG A 145 13.57 -3.87 12.76
C ARG A 145 12.98 -5.28 12.70
N GLN A 146 12.37 -5.78 13.79
CA GLN A 146 11.73 -7.09 13.80
C GLN A 146 10.63 -7.19 12.72
N TYR A 147 9.76 -6.20 12.60
CA TYR A 147 8.65 -6.27 11.63
C TYR A 147 9.10 -6.02 10.20
N SER A 148 10.14 -5.19 9.97
CA SER A 148 10.83 -5.07 8.68
C SER A 148 11.49 -6.38 8.25
N TYR A 149 12.20 -7.05 9.18
CA TYR A 149 12.80 -8.37 8.98
C TYR A 149 11.74 -9.43 8.63
N LEU A 150 10.57 -9.40 9.26
CA LEU A 150 9.49 -10.34 8.95
C LEU A 150 8.86 -10.07 7.58
N LEU A 151 8.64 -8.81 7.19
CA LEU A 151 8.11 -8.47 5.85
C LEU A 151 9.10 -8.84 4.73
N THR A 152 10.39 -8.58 4.92
CA THR A 152 11.44 -9.02 3.98
C THR A 152 11.55 -10.55 3.89
N GLY A 153 11.38 -11.26 5.01
CA GLY A 153 11.29 -12.72 5.04
C GLY A 153 10.06 -13.27 4.30
N ILE A 154 8.89 -12.67 4.48
CA ILE A 154 7.67 -13.04 3.74
C ILE A 154 7.87 -12.81 2.23
N SER A 155 8.52 -11.71 1.85
CA SER A 155 8.85 -11.39 0.46
C SER A 155 9.82 -12.42 -0.18
N LEU A 156 10.86 -12.83 0.55
CA LEU A 156 11.76 -13.91 0.11
C LEU A 156 11.04 -15.26 0.00
N LEU A 157 10.16 -15.59 0.96
CA LEU A 157 9.36 -16.82 0.88
C LEU A 157 8.45 -16.81 -0.36
N ALA A 158 7.91 -15.64 -0.72
CA ALA A 158 7.12 -15.47 -1.94
C ALA A 158 7.95 -15.76 -3.20
N THR A 159 9.20 -15.28 -3.29
CA THR A 159 10.04 -15.55 -4.46
C THR A 159 10.44 -17.02 -4.59
N LEU A 160 10.81 -17.67 -3.48
CA LEU A 160 11.13 -19.11 -3.48
C LEU A 160 9.91 -19.99 -3.86
N VAL A 161 8.68 -19.52 -3.61
CA VAL A 161 7.43 -20.19 -4.04
C VAL A 161 7.10 -19.92 -5.52
N GLY A 162 7.69 -18.90 -6.15
CA GLY A 162 7.53 -18.56 -7.57
C GLY A 162 6.78 -17.27 -7.88
N TYR A 163 6.59 -16.39 -6.88
CA TYR A 163 6.14 -15.01 -7.11
C TYR A 163 7.33 -14.10 -7.47
N THR A 164 7.08 -12.92 -8.02
CA THR A 164 8.14 -11.95 -8.35
C THR A 164 8.69 -11.24 -7.10
N GLY A 165 7.91 -11.19 -6.02
CA GLY A 165 8.24 -10.55 -4.75
C GLY A 165 6.99 -10.10 -4.00
N MET A 166 7.15 -9.13 -3.09
CA MET A 166 6.03 -8.50 -2.38
C MET A 166 6.04 -6.97 -2.53
N ALA A 167 4.87 -6.40 -2.81
CA ALA A 167 4.62 -4.97 -2.76
C ALA A 167 3.91 -4.61 -1.44
N VAL A 168 4.56 -3.79 -0.61
CA VAL A 168 3.99 -3.20 0.61
C VAL A 168 3.54 -1.78 0.30
N LEU A 169 2.25 -1.52 0.51
CA LEU A 169 1.58 -0.28 0.16
C LEU A 169 0.92 0.33 1.41
N ILE A 170 1.28 1.56 1.76
CA ILE A 170 0.76 2.26 2.94
C ILE A 170 0.08 3.58 2.54
N ASP A 171 -1.22 3.71 2.82
CA ASP A 171 -1.99 4.94 2.60
C ASP A 171 -2.24 5.69 3.93
N GLU A 172 -2.73 6.94 3.81
CA GLU A 172 -3.11 7.83 4.93
C GLU A 172 -1.96 8.08 5.94
N SER A 173 -0.72 8.18 5.45
CA SER A 173 0.42 8.43 6.34
C SER A 173 0.46 9.85 6.91
N GLU A 174 -0.47 10.74 6.54
CA GLU A 174 -0.73 12.02 7.21
C GLU A 174 -1.00 11.89 8.72
N HIS A 175 -1.56 10.76 9.20
CA HIS A 175 -1.73 10.53 10.63
C HIS A 175 -0.41 10.57 11.44
N TYR A 176 0.74 10.52 10.76
CA TYR A 176 2.05 10.80 11.35
C TYR A 176 2.14 12.19 12.02
N SER A 177 1.59 13.26 11.43
CA SER A 177 1.73 14.62 11.98
C SER A 177 1.01 14.80 13.32
N LEU A 178 -0.02 13.99 13.56
CA LEU A 178 -0.81 13.96 14.79
C LEU A 178 -0.11 13.20 15.94
N LEU A 179 1.05 12.59 15.70
CA LEU A 179 1.80 11.84 16.70
C LEU A 179 2.59 12.73 17.66
N ARG A 180 2.74 12.26 18.90
CA ARG A 180 3.70 12.81 19.88
C ARG A 180 5.13 12.41 19.51
N THR A 181 6.14 13.15 19.98
CA THR A 181 7.57 12.95 19.63
C THR A 181 8.02 11.48 19.70
N MET A 182 7.82 10.82 20.85
CA MET A 182 8.18 9.41 21.06
C MET A 182 7.42 8.43 20.14
N GLN A 183 6.24 8.79 19.64
CA GLN A 183 5.51 7.99 18.65
C GLN A 183 6.03 8.25 17.21
N ARG A 184 6.51 9.46 16.92
CA ARG A 184 7.19 9.80 15.65
C ARG A 184 8.50 9.04 15.53
N GLU A 185 9.35 9.04 16.56
CA GLU A 185 10.62 8.28 16.58
C GLU A 185 10.43 6.79 16.24
N ARG A 186 9.33 6.19 16.71
CA ARG A 186 8.95 4.80 16.38
C ARG A 186 8.43 4.62 14.96
N ALA A 187 7.63 5.57 14.49
CA ALA A 187 7.17 5.58 13.10
C ALA A 187 8.36 5.74 12.15
N ASP A 188 9.25 6.70 12.42
CA ASP A 188 10.52 6.94 11.71
C ASP A 188 11.34 5.65 11.63
N SER A 189 11.56 5.00 12.77
CA SER A 189 12.30 3.73 12.83
C SER A 189 11.70 2.66 11.93
N PHE A 190 10.36 2.55 11.85
CA PHE A 190 9.67 1.62 10.96
C PHE A 190 9.80 2.01 9.48
N PHE A 191 9.49 3.26 9.12
CA PHE A 191 9.60 3.73 7.74
C PHE A 191 11.05 3.66 7.22
N GLN A 192 12.04 4.04 8.04
CA GLN A 192 13.45 3.93 7.72
C GLN A 192 13.87 2.46 7.51
N SER A 193 13.42 1.53 8.37
CA SER A 193 13.70 0.09 8.21
C SER A 193 13.15 -0.44 6.88
N MET A 194 11.93 -0.05 6.52
CA MET A 194 11.28 -0.45 5.27
C MET A 194 11.94 0.17 4.03
N ILE A 195 12.39 1.43 4.11
CA ILE A 195 13.12 2.11 3.02
C ILE A 195 14.50 1.46 2.80
N VAL A 196 15.27 1.23 3.87
CA VAL A 196 16.56 0.52 3.79
C VAL A 196 16.40 -0.90 3.25
N SER A 197 15.33 -1.59 3.65
CA SER A 197 15.05 -2.95 3.15
C SER A 197 14.68 -2.98 1.67
N SER A 198 13.88 -2.02 1.19
CA SER A 198 13.39 -2.02 -0.20
C SER A 198 14.42 -1.47 -1.21
N LEU A 199 15.23 -0.49 -0.82
CA LEU A 199 16.28 0.10 -1.68
C LEU A 199 17.66 -0.55 -1.49
N GLY A 200 17.80 -1.43 -0.50
CA GLY A 200 19.07 -1.99 -0.07
C GLY A 200 19.98 -0.97 0.63
N LEU A 201 21.15 -1.46 1.04
CA LEU A 201 22.14 -0.69 1.81
C LEU A 201 22.74 0.51 1.04
N ASN A 202 22.53 0.57 -0.28
CA ASN A 202 23.13 1.55 -1.19
C ASN A 202 22.33 2.87 -1.32
N ASN A 203 21.20 3.04 -0.63
CA ASN A 203 20.39 4.28 -0.68
C ASN A 203 21.16 5.52 -0.14
N GLY A 204 22.21 5.33 0.68
CA GLY A 204 23.15 6.38 1.10
C GLY A 204 22.61 7.50 2.00
N ARG A 205 21.29 7.63 2.14
CA ARG A 205 20.59 8.69 2.90
C ARG A 205 20.17 8.30 4.31
N ILE A 206 20.09 7.00 4.60
CA ILE A 206 19.75 6.45 5.91
C ILE A 206 20.89 5.51 6.30
N ASP A 207 21.49 5.71 7.46
CA ASP A 207 22.41 4.72 8.05
C ASP A 207 21.56 3.61 8.70
N PRO A 208 21.64 2.34 8.27
CA PRO A 208 20.94 1.24 8.92
C PRO A 208 21.25 1.11 10.41
N ARG A 209 22.44 1.59 10.85
CA ARG A 209 22.90 1.54 12.25
C ARG A 209 22.22 2.57 13.14
N SER A 210 21.70 3.68 12.60
CA SER A 210 20.99 4.68 13.40
C SER A 210 19.57 4.27 13.77
N ILE A 211 19.01 3.27 13.08
CA ILE A 211 17.70 2.70 13.40
C ILE A 211 17.80 1.92 14.73
N PRO A 212 17.04 2.28 15.77
CA PRO A 212 17.07 1.58 17.06
C PRO A 212 16.72 0.09 16.94
N ASP A 213 17.29 -0.71 17.85
CA ASP A 213 16.96 -2.14 18.00
C ASP A 213 16.37 -2.42 19.38
N HIS A 214 15.77 -3.60 19.55
CA HIS A 214 15.18 -3.98 20.82
C HIS A 214 16.28 -4.24 21.86
N ASN A 215 16.16 -3.65 23.06
CA ASN A 215 17.09 -3.82 24.21
C ASN A 215 17.30 -5.27 24.72
N ARG A 216 16.80 -6.30 24.03
CA ARG A 216 16.85 -7.71 24.42
C ARG A 216 17.28 -8.64 23.29
N VAL A 217 17.24 -8.20 22.04
CA VAL A 217 17.61 -9.01 20.89
C VAL A 217 17.86 -8.09 19.70
N GLU A 218 18.93 -8.33 18.96
CA GLU A 218 19.25 -7.60 17.73
C GLU A 218 18.49 -8.23 16.55
N TYR A 219 17.96 -7.43 15.63
CA TYR A 219 17.38 -7.87 14.36
C TYR A 219 18.11 -7.20 13.19
N PRO A 220 18.62 -7.99 12.21
CA PRO A 220 19.00 -7.45 10.91
C PRO A 220 17.84 -6.68 10.28
N VAL A 221 18.11 -5.56 9.61
CA VAL A 221 17.06 -4.70 9.02
C VAL A 221 16.26 -5.43 7.93
N SER A 222 16.91 -6.35 7.22
CA SER A 222 16.33 -7.22 6.19
C SER A 222 16.69 -8.70 6.45
N TYR A 223 15.83 -9.61 6.02
CA TYR A 223 16.08 -11.05 6.03
C TYR A 223 17.21 -11.47 5.06
N THR A 224 17.38 -10.77 3.94
CA THR A 224 18.36 -11.09 2.89
C THR A 224 18.86 -9.80 2.23
N SER A 225 19.98 -9.86 1.50
CA SER A 225 20.51 -8.74 0.72
C SER A 225 19.58 -8.30 -0.41
N GLU A 226 18.81 -9.23 -0.97
CA GLU A 226 17.84 -8.99 -2.05
C GLU A 226 16.45 -9.46 -1.61
N PRO A 227 15.68 -8.64 -0.87
CA PRO A 227 14.39 -9.07 -0.33
C PRO A 227 13.23 -9.00 -1.33
N HIS A 228 13.47 -8.60 -2.59
CA HIS A 228 12.46 -8.46 -3.64
C HIS A 228 11.20 -7.66 -3.20
N LEU A 229 11.42 -6.65 -2.35
CA LEU A 229 10.39 -5.90 -1.66
C LEU A 229 10.20 -4.52 -2.32
N PHE A 230 9.05 -4.29 -2.95
CA PHE A 230 8.64 -2.96 -3.38
C PHE A 230 7.91 -2.25 -2.23
N PHE A 231 8.36 -1.04 -1.86
CA PHE A 231 7.71 -0.26 -0.80
C PHE A 231 7.20 1.08 -1.33
N LEU A 232 5.89 1.30 -1.20
CA LEU A 232 5.22 2.54 -1.56
C LEU A 232 4.39 3.05 -0.38
N PHE A 233 4.46 4.35 -0.13
CA PHE A 233 3.61 5.01 0.85
C PHE A 233 3.25 6.41 0.37
N ALA A 234 2.09 6.91 0.81
CA ALA A 234 1.54 8.20 0.39
C ALA A 234 1.32 9.17 1.57
N LEU A 235 1.61 10.45 1.33
CA LEU A 235 1.47 11.57 2.28
C LEU A 235 1.03 12.87 1.57
N THR A 236 0.47 13.83 2.30
CA THR A 236 0.03 15.16 1.78
C THR A 236 1.20 16.11 1.37
N GLU A 237 1.01 17.39 0.95
CA GLU A 237 1.95 18.57 0.98
C GLU A 237 1.78 19.37 2.31
N SER A 238 2.79 19.80 3.13
CA SER A 238 2.65 20.61 4.39
C SER A 238 3.96 20.71 5.22
N ALA A 239 3.93 21.30 6.44
CA ALA A 239 5.08 21.63 7.29
C ALA A 239 5.44 20.63 8.43
N ASP A 240 4.47 20.10 9.20
CA ASP A 240 4.72 19.26 10.40
C ASP A 240 5.00 17.77 10.05
N ARG A 241 5.99 17.54 9.20
CA ARG A 241 6.03 16.34 8.35
C ARG A 241 7.01 15.24 8.73
N MET A 242 6.64 14.03 8.32
CA MET A 242 7.55 12.91 8.15
C MET A 242 8.68 13.34 7.21
N PRO A 243 9.97 13.29 7.63
CA PRO A 243 11.07 13.95 6.92
C PRO A 243 11.56 13.14 5.70
N VAL A 244 10.65 12.79 4.80
CA VAL A 244 10.89 11.95 3.61
C VAL A 244 12.01 12.48 2.70
N GLY A 245 12.22 13.79 2.66
CA GLY A 245 13.30 14.42 1.90
C GLY A 245 14.71 14.13 2.42
N THR A 246 14.87 13.80 3.70
CA THR A 246 16.16 13.34 4.26
C THR A 246 16.37 11.86 4.03
N TRP A 247 15.30 11.06 3.96
CA TRP A 247 15.35 9.59 3.81
C TRP A 247 15.45 9.09 2.36
N LEU A 248 14.84 9.82 1.42
CA LEU A 248 14.67 9.40 0.03
C LEU A 248 15.32 10.38 -0.94
N ALA A 249 15.90 9.86 -2.03
CA ALA A 249 16.35 10.67 -3.16
C ALA A 249 15.16 11.26 -3.92
N PRO A 250 15.32 12.41 -4.62
CA PRO A 250 14.24 12.98 -5.45
C PRO A 250 13.67 11.99 -6.48
N SER A 251 14.50 11.09 -7.03
CA SER A 251 14.09 9.99 -7.91
C SER A 251 13.13 8.98 -7.28
N HIS A 252 13.06 8.92 -5.94
CA HIS A 252 12.17 8.04 -5.18
C HIS A 252 10.91 8.78 -4.67
N LEU A 253 10.71 10.05 -5.07
CA LEU A 253 9.58 10.89 -4.70
C LEU A 253 8.75 11.20 -5.95
N VAL A 254 7.53 10.67 -5.99
CA VAL A 254 6.51 11.07 -6.98
C VAL A 254 5.68 12.17 -6.34
N ARG A 255 5.75 13.39 -6.88
CA ARG A 255 4.84 14.47 -6.53
C ARG A 255 3.66 14.45 -7.50
N LEU A 256 2.47 14.24 -6.96
CA LEU A 256 1.21 14.50 -7.64
C LEU A 256 0.95 16.00 -7.46
N ASP A 257 1.09 16.77 -8.53
CA ASP A 257 0.71 18.18 -8.53
C ASP A 257 -0.69 18.37 -9.15
N ASP A 258 -1.15 19.62 -9.09
CA ASP A 258 -2.42 20.11 -9.62
C ASP A 258 -2.33 20.53 -11.09
N ARG A 259 -1.16 20.36 -11.72
CA ARG A 259 -0.88 20.82 -13.09
C ARG A 259 -1.37 19.84 -14.14
N PHE A 260 -2.64 19.46 -14.02
CA PHE A 260 -3.38 18.78 -15.07
C PHE A 260 -3.46 19.70 -16.29
N ILE A 261 -2.91 19.26 -17.41
CA ILE A 261 -3.01 20.02 -18.65
C ILE A 261 -4.45 19.86 -19.17
N GLU A 262 -5.03 20.88 -19.78
CA GLU A 262 -6.40 20.81 -20.34
C GLU A 262 -6.57 19.58 -21.26
N LYS A 263 -5.50 19.21 -21.97
CA LYS A 263 -5.40 17.99 -22.79
C LYS A 263 -5.77 16.72 -22.00
N ASP A 264 -5.23 16.55 -20.80
CA ASP A 264 -5.43 15.36 -19.97
C ASP A 264 -6.88 15.30 -19.45
N ILE A 265 -7.44 16.46 -19.08
CA ILE A 265 -8.85 16.60 -18.67
C ILE A 265 -9.78 16.33 -19.85
N ARG A 266 -9.41 16.71 -21.08
CA ARG A 266 -10.14 16.42 -22.31
C ARG A 266 -10.12 14.93 -22.67
N GLU A 267 -8.97 14.27 -22.52
CA GLU A 267 -8.84 12.81 -22.70
C GLU A 267 -9.63 12.03 -21.63
N PHE A 268 -9.57 12.47 -20.37
CA PHE A 268 -10.42 11.97 -19.29
C PHE A 268 -11.91 12.11 -19.62
N TYR A 269 -12.36 13.29 -20.07
CA TYR A 269 -13.76 13.55 -20.41
C TYR A 269 -14.25 12.67 -21.57
N SER A 270 -13.44 12.52 -22.63
CA SER A 270 -13.74 11.60 -23.74
C SER A 270 -13.83 10.13 -23.27
N THR A 271 -12.93 9.72 -22.37
CA THR A 271 -12.92 8.37 -21.81
C THR A 271 -14.12 8.13 -20.90
N LEU A 272 -14.51 9.14 -20.12
CA LEU A 272 -15.68 9.13 -19.26
C LEU A 272 -16.96 8.97 -20.06
N LEU A 273 -17.16 9.78 -21.12
CA LEU A 273 -18.34 9.69 -21.98
C LEU A 273 -18.48 8.28 -22.60
N ARG A 274 -17.37 7.66 -23.00
CA ARG A 274 -17.36 6.27 -23.50
C ARG A 274 -17.76 5.26 -22.42
N TYR A 275 -17.27 5.39 -21.19
CA TYR A 275 -17.67 4.48 -20.11
C TYR A 275 -19.10 4.72 -19.62
N HIS A 276 -19.58 5.96 -19.66
CA HIS A 276 -20.96 6.32 -19.36
C HIS A 276 -21.92 5.72 -20.39
N ALA A 277 -21.60 5.83 -21.69
CA ALA A 277 -22.29 5.17 -22.79
C ALA A 277 -22.40 3.65 -22.60
N LEU A 278 -21.29 2.99 -22.25
CA LEU A 278 -21.25 1.54 -21.98
C LEU A 278 -22.02 1.14 -20.71
N ALA A 279 -22.07 1.99 -19.68
CA ALA A 279 -22.73 1.69 -18.42
C ALA A 279 -24.27 1.80 -18.51
N TYR A 280 -24.77 2.69 -19.36
CA TYR A 280 -26.20 2.95 -19.58
C TYR A 280 -26.74 2.42 -20.92
N ASP A 281 -25.93 1.65 -21.66
CA ASP A 281 -26.27 1.02 -22.94
C ASP A 281 -26.88 1.98 -23.98
N TYR A 282 -26.23 3.12 -24.21
CA TYR A 282 -26.65 4.10 -25.22
C TYR A 282 -25.49 4.55 -26.10
N THR A 283 -25.81 5.00 -27.32
CA THR A 283 -24.84 5.65 -28.21
C THR A 283 -24.95 7.18 -28.04
N PRO A 284 -23.87 7.88 -27.64
CA PRO A 284 -23.90 9.34 -27.54
C PRO A 284 -24.17 9.99 -28.90
N ALA A 285 -25.25 10.76 -29.01
CA ALA A 285 -25.52 11.57 -30.18
C ALA A 285 -24.42 12.66 -30.31
N ALA A 286 -23.61 12.59 -31.36
CA ALA A 286 -22.40 13.43 -31.50
C ALA A 286 -22.70 14.92 -31.29
N ASP A 287 -23.73 15.43 -31.97
CA ASP A 287 -24.13 16.84 -31.92
C ASP A 287 -24.55 17.31 -30.52
N ARG A 288 -25.11 16.40 -29.70
CA ARG A 288 -25.59 16.71 -28.33
C ARG A 288 -24.44 16.84 -27.33
N TYR A 289 -23.36 16.09 -27.54
CA TYR A 289 -22.21 16.06 -26.63
C TYR A 289 -20.99 16.83 -27.15
N ALA A 290 -20.98 17.26 -28.42
CA ALA A 290 -19.86 17.97 -29.05
C ALA A 290 -19.46 19.23 -28.29
N ASP A 291 -20.41 20.15 -28.04
CA ASP A 291 -20.14 21.42 -27.36
C ASP A 291 -19.73 21.23 -25.90
N ALA A 292 -20.37 20.27 -25.22
CA ALA A 292 -20.00 19.87 -23.86
C ALA A 292 -18.57 19.33 -23.80
N ALA A 293 -18.20 18.41 -24.68
CA ALA A 293 -16.85 17.85 -24.76
C ALA A 293 -15.81 18.87 -25.27
N ALA A 294 -16.22 19.88 -26.03
CA ALA A 294 -15.37 20.99 -26.45
C ALA A 294 -15.05 21.93 -25.27
N VAL A 295 -16.07 22.38 -24.53
CA VAL A 295 -15.98 23.50 -23.58
C VAL A 295 -15.80 23.08 -22.12
N ALA A 296 -16.49 22.02 -21.65
CA ALA A 296 -16.45 21.62 -20.25
C ALA A 296 -15.03 21.27 -19.73
N PRO A 297 -14.17 20.56 -20.49
CA PRO A 297 -12.78 20.32 -20.07
C PRO A 297 -12.00 21.60 -19.78
N GLY A 298 -12.16 22.65 -20.60
CA GLY A 298 -11.47 23.94 -20.42
C GLY A 298 -12.05 24.80 -19.29
N LEU A 299 -13.28 24.55 -18.85
CA LEU A 299 -13.84 25.15 -17.64
C LEU A 299 -13.34 24.43 -16.37
N LEU A 300 -13.37 23.10 -16.39
CA LEU A 300 -12.87 22.26 -15.29
C LEU A 300 -11.36 22.46 -15.07
N ALA A 301 -10.57 22.54 -16.14
CA ALA A 301 -9.13 22.84 -16.08
C ALA A 301 -8.85 24.19 -15.42
N ARG A 302 -9.59 25.25 -15.80
CA ARG A 302 -9.44 26.58 -15.19
C ARG A 302 -9.87 26.60 -13.73
N ALA A 303 -10.96 25.94 -13.37
CA ALA A 303 -11.41 25.86 -11.98
C ALA A 303 -10.40 25.11 -11.09
N LEU A 304 -9.82 24.03 -11.59
CA LEU A 304 -8.81 23.22 -10.90
C LEU A 304 -7.49 24.00 -10.72
N ALA A 305 -6.99 24.62 -11.79
CA ALA A 305 -5.77 25.45 -11.77
C ALA A 305 -5.92 26.76 -10.94
N GLN A 306 -7.15 27.14 -10.60
CA GLN A 306 -7.45 28.23 -9.65
C GLN A 306 -7.72 27.72 -8.22
N HIS A 307 -7.48 26.44 -7.95
CA HIS A 307 -7.80 25.74 -6.69
C HIS A 307 -9.25 25.91 -6.21
N ARG A 308 -10.20 26.17 -7.12
CA ARG A 308 -11.63 26.35 -6.80
C ARG A 308 -12.37 25.02 -6.66
N ILE A 309 -11.84 23.98 -7.30
CA ILE A 309 -12.26 22.60 -7.16
C ILE A 309 -11.03 21.72 -6.95
N ASN A 310 -11.23 20.54 -6.37
CA ASN A 310 -10.24 19.46 -6.36
C ASN A 310 -10.54 18.39 -7.43
N LEU A 311 -9.64 17.42 -7.61
CA LEU A 311 -9.81 16.36 -8.63
C LEU A 311 -11.08 15.50 -8.40
N ARG A 312 -11.50 15.29 -7.16
CA ARG A 312 -12.75 14.55 -6.84
C ARG A 312 -13.98 15.34 -7.32
N GLU A 313 -13.97 16.66 -7.15
CA GLU A 313 -15.01 17.55 -7.67
C GLU A 313 -14.97 17.65 -9.19
N LEU A 314 -13.79 17.70 -9.82
CA LEU A 314 -13.67 17.62 -11.28
C LEU A 314 -14.32 16.35 -11.83
N ILE A 315 -14.00 15.19 -11.25
CA ILE A 315 -14.57 13.89 -11.67
C ILE A 315 -16.09 13.90 -11.46
N ARG A 316 -16.57 14.36 -10.30
CA ARG A 316 -18.01 14.45 -10.01
C ARG A 316 -18.72 15.38 -11.01
N SER A 317 -18.22 16.58 -11.22
CA SER A 317 -18.82 17.55 -12.16
C SER A 317 -18.84 16.98 -13.58
N ALA A 318 -17.76 16.35 -14.04
CA ALA A 318 -17.72 15.71 -15.36
C ALA A 318 -18.77 14.59 -15.50
N VAL A 319 -18.94 13.74 -14.48
CA VAL A 319 -20.01 12.73 -14.43
C VAL A 319 -21.38 13.39 -14.50
N THR A 320 -21.64 14.40 -13.66
CA THR A 320 -22.91 15.15 -13.65
C THR A 320 -23.21 15.82 -15.00
N THR A 321 -22.22 16.31 -15.74
CA THR A 321 -22.48 16.83 -17.10
C THR A 321 -22.92 15.74 -18.08
N CYS A 322 -22.43 14.51 -17.93
CA CYS A 322 -22.87 13.36 -18.73
C CYS A 322 -24.28 12.92 -18.32
N ASP A 323 -24.55 12.83 -17.00
CA ASP A 323 -25.85 12.47 -16.43
C ASP A 323 -26.94 13.45 -16.89
N LEU A 324 -26.71 14.77 -16.79
CA LEU A 324 -27.69 15.79 -17.16
C LEU A 324 -28.07 15.72 -18.65
N LEU A 325 -27.07 15.57 -19.53
CA LEU A 325 -27.30 15.43 -20.96
C LEU A 325 -27.93 14.08 -21.34
N TYR A 326 -27.76 13.04 -20.53
CA TYR A 326 -28.38 11.74 -20.76
C TYR A 326 -29.83 11.69 -20.26
N LEU A 327 -30.10 12.15 -19.04
CA LEU A 327 -31.39 12.02 -18.37
C LEU A 327 -32.47 12.98 -18.90
N TYR A 328 -32.08 14.19 -19.34
CA TYR A 328 -33.02 15.25 -19.69
C TYR A 328 -32.93 15.61 -21.17
N ALA A 329 -33.78 14.99 -22.01
CA ALA A 329 -33.76 15.18 -23.47
C ALA A 329 -33.81 16.66 -23.90
N ASP A 330 -34.60 17.49 -23.23
CA ASP A 330 -34.75 18.92 -23.54
C ASP A 330 -33.62 19.81 -22.99
N TYR A 331 -32.72 19.26 -22.18
CA TYR A 331 -31.62 20.00 -21.57
C TYR A 331 -30.46 20.17 -22.55
N THR A 332 -30.12 21.41 -22.88
CA THR A 332 -29.14 21.75 -23.91
C THR A 332 -27.71 21.81 -23.35
N ALA A 333 -26.72 21.63 -24.22
CA ALA A 333 -25.31 21.80 -23.87
C ALA A 333 -25.03 23.24 -23.35
N ASP A 334 -25.66 24.26 -23.92
CA ASP A 334 -25.52 25.65 -23.47
C ASP A 334 -26.05 25.87 -22.04
N ALA A 335 -27.22 25.31 -21.70
CA ALA A 335 -27.77 25.40 -20.34
C ALA A 335 -26.84 24.72 -19.33
N MET A 336 -26.38 23.50 -19.67
CA MET A 336 -25.40 22.75 -18.89
C MET A 336 -24.10 23.53 -18.67
N ILE A 337 -23.54 24.13 -19.74
CA ILE A 337 -22.32 24.93 -19.68
C ILE A 337 -22.53 26.20 -18.85
N GLY A 338 -23.72 26.82 -18.91
CA GLY A 338 -24.10 27.97 -18.10
C GLY A 338 -24.13 27.64 -16.60
N GLU A 339 -24.79 26.55 -16.22
CA GLU A 339 -24.82 26.07 -14.84
C GLU A 339 -23.44 25.63 -14.34
N LEU A 340 -22.64 24.96 -15.19
CA LEU A 340 -21.26 24.58 -14.85
C LEU A 340 -20.39 25.81 -14.57
N LYS A 341 -20.47 26.87 -15.40
CA LYS A 341 -19.79 28.15 -15.14
C LYS A 341 -20.22 28.76 -13.81
N ALA A 342 -21.53 28.81 -13.55
CA ALA A 342 -22.06 29.37 -12.31
C ALA A 342 -21.59 28.59 -11.07
N GLY A 343 -21.61 27.25 -11.12
CA GLY A 343 -21.16 26.38 -10.03
C GLY A 343 -19.65 26.46 -9.76
N LEU A 344 -18.84 26.53 -10.82
CA LEU A 344 -17.38 26.72 -10.73
C LEU A 344 -16.96 28.18 -10.46
N LYS A 345 -17.91 29.12 -10.58
CA LYS A 345 -17.74 30.58 -10.51
C LYS A 345 -16.80 31.16 -11.59
N VAL A 346 -16.60 30.45 -12.72
CA VAL A 346 -15.60 30.73 -13.78
C VAL A 346 -16.19 31.51 -14.95
#